data_AF-A0A2T4UYW6-F1
#
_entry.id   AF-A0A2T4UYW6-F1
#
_cell.length_a   1.000
_cell.length_b   1.000
_cell.length_c   1.000
_cell.angle_alpha   90.00
_cell.angle_beta   90.00
_cell.angle_gamma   90.00
#
_symmetry.space_group_name_H-M   'P 1'
#
loop_
_entity.id
_entity.type
_entity.pdbx_description
1 polymer ?
#
loop_
_entity_poly.entity_id
_entity_poly.type
_entity_poly.pdbx_seq_one_letter_code
_entity_poly.pdbx_strand_id
1 'polypeptide(L)'
;MPLTGEYEPSTSAWAREQAELYESSGGAEGNLLRGKPIIVLTTVGSRSGKLRKTALMRVEHDGEYVVVASKGGAPEHPVWYGNMLKEPHVELQDGPVKKDYTARVLEGDERAVWWERSVAAWPDYAEYQTKTEREIPLVLLTPWS
;
A
#
# COMPACT_ATOMS: atom_id res chain seq x y z
N MET A 1 -5.27 2.66 18.01
CA MET A 1 -6.13 1.48 18.27
C MET A 1 -6.21 0.74 16.95
N PRO A 2 -6.05 -0.59 16.91
CA PRO A 2 -6.09 -1.32 15.66
C PRO A 2 -7.44 -1.13 14.96
N LEU A 3 -7.44 -1.13 13.62
CA LEU A 3 -8.67 -1.09 12.84
C LEU A 3 -9.55 -2.31 13.17
N THR A 4 -10.81 -2.06 13.51
CA THR A 4 -11.82 -3.11 13.76
C THR A 4 -12.93 -3.02 12.72
N GLY A 5 -13.34 -4.14 12.15
CA GLY A 5 -14.45 -4.19 11.20
C GLY A 5 -14.53 -5.53 10.47
N GLU A 6 -15.57 -5.70 9.67
CA GLU A 6 -15.70 -6.86 8.80
C GLU A 6 -14.70 -6.76 7.64
N TYR A 7 -13.91 -7.81 7.42
CA TYR A 7 -13.02 -7.90 6.27
C TYR A 7 -13.78 -8.33 5.01
N GLU A 8 -13.62 -7.57 3.93
CA GLU A 8 -14.16 -7.96 2.63
C GLU A 8 -13.00 -8.06 1.59
N PRO A 9 -12.69 -9.29 1.13
CA PRO A 9 -11.51 -9.53 0.31
C PRO A 9 -11.60 -8.90 -1.09
N SER A 10 -10.45 -8.85 -1.76
CA SER A 10 -10.37 -8.43 -3.16
C SER A 10 -11.15 -9.37 -4.07
N THR A 11 -11.76 -8.82 -5.13
CA THR A 11 -12.36 -9.63 -6.21
C THR A 11 -11.31 -10.30 -7.08
N SER A 12 -10.06 -9.83 -7.05
CA SER A 12 -8.92 -10.52 -7.66
C SER A 12 -8.49 -11.70 -6.79
N ALA A 13 -8.67 -12.92 -7.31
CA ALA A 13 -8.32 -14.15 -6.60
C ALA A 13 -6.85 -14.17 -6.18
N TRP A 14 -5.94 -13.85 -7.09
CA TRP A 14 -4.49 -13.83 -6.81
C TRP A 14 -4.12 -12.84 -5.70
N ALA A 15 -4.65 -11.61 -5.76
CA ALA A 15 -4.35 -10.59 -4.75
C ALA A 15 -4.93 -10.95 -3.38
N ARG A 16 -6.11 -11.60 -3.36
CA ARG A 16 -6.73 -12.13 -2.15
C ARG A 16 -5.86 -13.24 -1.54
N GLU A 17 -5.53 -14.26 -2.33
CA GLU A 17 -4.75 -15.41 -1.89
C GLU A 17 -3.38 -14.99 -1.35
N GLN A 18 -2.70 -14.04 -2.01
CA GLN A 18 -1.43 -13.53 -1.52
C GLN A 18 -1.57 -12.84 -0.15
N ALA A 19 -2.57 -11.97 0.01
CA ALA A 19 -2.78 -11.25 1.27
C ALA A 19 -3.18 -12.22 2.41
N GLU A 20 -4.04 -13.19 2.14
CA GLU A 20 -4.47 -14.20 3.11
C GLU A 20 -3.32 -15.14 3.51
N LEU A 21 -2.48 -15.56 2.56
CA LEU A 21 -1.28 -16.36 2.85
C LEU A 21 -0.27 -15.57 3.68
N TYR A 22 -0.06 -14.29 3.34
CA TYR A 22 0.81 -13.41 4.11
C TYR A 22 0.32 -13.27 5.55
N GLU A 23 -0.96 -13.00 5.77
CA GLU A 23 -1.48 -12.82 7.12
C GLU A 23 -1.52 -14.12 7.93
N SER A 24 -2.00 -15.22 7.34
CA SER A 24 -2.13 -16.51 8.05
C SER A 24 -0.78 -17.10 8.48
N SER A 25 0.29 -16.76 7.76
CA SER A 25 1.66 -17.16 8.09
C SER A 25 2.41 -16.16 8.99
N GLY A 26 1.76 -15.05 9.41
CA GLY A 26 2.45 -13.99 10.15
C GLY A 26 3.53 -13.29 9.33
N GLY A 27 3.37 -13.22 8.01
CA GLY A 27 4.27 -12.59 7.05
C GLY A 27 5.46 -13.43 6.60
N ALA A 28 5.46 -14.72 6.92
CA ALA A 28 6.53 -15.65 6.50
C ALA A 28 6.36 -16.15 5.06
N GLU A 29 5.13 -16.29 4.58
CA GLU A 29 4.78 -16.78 3.24
C GLU A 29 4.07 -15.71 2.42
N GLY A 30 4.10 -15.82 1.08
CA GLY A 30 3.48 -14.82 0.19
C GLY A 30 4.12 -13.42 0.24
N ASN A 31 5.28 -13.29 0.90
CA ASN A 31 5.93 -12.04 1.27
C ASN A 31 6.86 -11.44 0.21
N LEU A 32 6.98 -12.11 -0.94
CA LEU A 32 7.79 -11.66 -2.06
C LEU A 32 6.96 -11.56 -3.33
N LEU A 33 7.21 -10.53 -4.11
CA LEU A 33 6.78 -10.42 -5.50
C LEU A 33 8.04 -10.28 -6.38
N ARG A 34 8.28 -11.25 -7.28
CA ARG A 34 9.49 -11.28 -8.14
C ARG A 34 10.79 -11.07 -7.35
N GLY A 35 10.89 -11.67 -6.16
CA GLY A 35 12.06 -11.59 -5.28
C GLY A 35 12.20 -10.28 -4.50
N LYS A 36 11.21 -9.38 -4.56
CA LYS A 36 11.18 -8.12 -3.81
C LYS A 36 10.15 -8.19 -2.68
N PRO A 37 10.44 -7.62 -1.50
CA PRO A 37 9.53 -7.66 -0.35
C PRO A 37 8.25 -6.86 -0.58
N ILE A 38 7.15 -7.35 -0.01
CA ILE A 38 5.85 -6.67 0.02
C ILE A 38 5.37 -6.45 1.45
N ILE A 39 4.45 -5.50 1.61
CA ILE A 39 3.66 -5.26 2.82
C ILE A 39 2.19 -5.57 2.54
N VAL A 40 1.40 -5.79 3.59
CA VAL A 40 -0.06 -5.84 3.50
C VAL A 40 -0.63 -4.58 4.15
N LEU A 41 -1.30 -3.76 3.34
CA LEU A 41 -2.01 -2.56 3.79
C LEU A 41 -3.48 -2.88 4.04
N THR A 42 -3.99 -2.52 5.21
CA THR A 42 -5.41 -2.56 5.57
C THR A 42 -5.99 -1.15 5.56
N THR A 43 -7.06 -0.92 4.79
CA THR A 43 -7.79 0.36 4.71
C THR A 43 -9.27 0.17 5.02
N VAL A 44 -9.96 1.23 5.47
CA VAL A 44 -11.42 1.23 5.63
C VAL A 44 -12.09 1.59 4.30
N GLY A 45 -12.96 0.73 3.80
CA GLY A 45 -13.66 0.94 2.54
C GLY A 45 -14.53 2.20 2.57
N SER A 46 -14.17 3.22 1.78
CA SER A 46 -14.81 4.55 1.76
C SER A 46 -16.34 4.54 1.57
N ARG A 47 -16.87 3.52 0.89
CA ARG A 47 -18.31 3.32 0.66
C ARG A 47 -18.96 2.27 1.56
N SER A 48 -18.22 1.25 1.96
CA SER A 48 -18.76 0.05 2.63
C SER A 48 -18.49 0.01 4.13
N GLY A 49 -17.52 0.78 4.64
CA GLY A 49 -17.03 0.69 6.02
C GLY A 49 -16.24 -0.58 6.33
N LYS A 50 -16.16 -1.54 5.38
CA LYS A 50 -15.47 -2.82 5.57
C LYS A 50 -13.97 -2.69 5.38
N LEU A 51 -13.20 -3.50 6.09
CA LEU A 51 -11.75 -3.55 5.97
C LEU A 51 -11.36 -4.16 4.62
N ARG A 52 -10.37 -3.55 3.96
CA ARG A 52 -9.83 -3.97 2.67
C ARG A 52 -8.33 -4.16 2.79
N LYS A 53 -7.83 -5.31 2.34
CA LYS A 53 -6.41 -5.68 2.42
C LYS A 53 -5.80 -5.70 1.04
N THR A 54 -4.63 -5.07 0.89
CA THR A 54 -3.91 -4.96 -0.38
C THR A 54 -2.43 -5.24 -0.18
N ALA A 55 -1.89 -6.22 -0.92
CA ALA A 55 -0.45 -6.44 -1.02
C ALA A 55 0.19 -5.34 -1.89
N LEU A 56 1.22 -4.68 -1.38
CA LEU A 56 1.92 -3.56 -2.05
C LEU A 56 3.44 -3.70 -1.87
N MET A 57 4.22 -3.12 -2.79
CA MET A 57 5.68 -3.14 -2.67
C MET A 57 6.13 -2.46 -1.37
N ARG A 58 7.11 -3.06 -0.68
CA ARG A 58 7.70 -2.47 0.52
C ARG A 58 8.65 -1.34 0.14
N VAL A 59 8.27 -0.10 0.46
CA VAL A 59 9.13 1.09 0.40
C VAL A 59 9.15 1.70 1.79
N GLU A 60 10.30 1.64 2.46
CA GLU A 60 10.44 2.00 3.87
C GLU A 60 11.72 2.78 4.11
N HIS A 61 11.65 3.73 5.03
CA HIS A 61 12.79 4.51 5.51
C HIS A 61 12.51 5.02 6.93
N ASP A 62 13.39 4.72 7.88
CA ASP A 62 13.32 5.17 9.27
C ASP A 62 11.96 4.93 9.97
N GLY A 63 11.30 3.81 9.63
CA GLY A 63 10.01 3.42 10.20
C GLY A 63 8.79 4.08 9.56
N GLU A 64 8.99 4.94 8.55
CA GLU A 64 7.94 5.44 7.67
C GLU A 64 7.89 4.63 6.37
N TYR A 65 6.71 4.58 5.77
CA TYR A 65 6.49 3.82 4.54
C TYR A 65 5.85 4.70 3.48
N VAL A 66 6.11 4.40 2.21
CA VAL A 66 5.33 4.96 1.10
C VAL A 66 4.62 3.85 0.34
N VAL A 67 3.33 4.05 0.10
CA VAL A 67 2.54 3.21 -0.80
C VAL A 67 2.27 3.95 -2.11
N VAL A 68 2.54 3.27 -3.23
CA VAL A 68 2.52 3.88 -4.57
C VAL A 68 1.23 3.49 -5.30
N ALA A 69 0.34 4.47 -5.56
CA ALA A 69 -0.95 4.27 -6.21
C ALA A 69 -0.84 4.16 -7.74
N SER A 70 0.05 3.29 -8.21
CA SER A 70 0.38 3.13 -9.62
C SER A 70 -0.65 2.32 -10.40
N LYS A 71 -1.19 1.23 -9.82
CA LYS A 71 -2.08 0.28 -10.51
C LYS A 71 -1.52 -0.13 -11.89
N GLY A 72 -0.20 -0.36 -11.98
CA GLY A 72 0.48 -0.73 -13.22
C GLY A 72 0.49 0.34 -14.32
N GLY A 73 0.21 1.61 -13.99
CA GLY A 73 0.09 2.70 -14.95
C GLY A 73 -1.31 2.85 -15.54
N ALA A 74 -2.33 2.17 -14.98
CA ALA A 74 -3.71 2.37 -15.40
C ALA A 74 -4.15 3.84 -15.24
N PRO A 75 -5.04 4.35 -16.11
CA PRO A 75 -5.50 5.73 -16.04
C PRO A 75 -6.31 6.01 -14.77
N GLU A 76 -6.93 5.00 -14.15
CA GLU A 76 -7.64 5.18 -12.88
C GLU A 76 -6.76 4.88 -11.65
N HIS A 77 -7.05 5.59 -10.57
CA HIS A 77 -6.48 5.25 -9.26
C HIS A 77 -7.02 3.91 -8.73
N PRO A 78 -6.23 3.19 -7.92
CA PRO A 78 -6.72 2.02 -7.21
C PRO A 78 -7.73 2.42 -6.12
N VAL A 79 -8.69 1.54 -5.83
CA VAL A 79 -9.77 1.82 -4.85
C VAL A 79 -9.22 2.15 -3.45
N TRP A 80 -8.16 1.47 -3.02
CA TRP A 80 -7.53 1.72 -1.72
C TRP A 80 -6.96 3.14 -1.57
N TYR A 81 -6.59 3.80 -2.67
CA TYR A 81 -6.16 5.20 -2.63
C TYR A 81 -7.32 6.11 -2.19
N GLY A 82 -8.49 5.94 -2.81
CA GLY A 82 -9.70 6.68 -2.43
C GLY A 82 -10.20 6.36 -1.01
N ASN A 83 -9.90 5.16 -0.50
CA ASN A 83 -10.18 4.83 0.90
C ASN A 83 -9.36 5.70 1.85
N MET A 84 -8.04 5.80 1.64
CA MET A 84 -7.14 6.56 2.51
C MET A 84 -7.37 8.07 2.46
N LEU A 85 -7.84 8.60 1.31
CA LEU A 85 -8.24 10.01 1.22
C LEU A 85 -9.43 10.34 2.13
N LYS A 86 -10.29 9.36 2.42
CA LYS A 86 -11.48 9.55 3.25
C LYS A 86 -11.23 9.17 4.72
N GLU A 87 -10.45 8.12 4.96
CA GLU A 87 -10.05 7.65 6.27
C GLU A 87 -8.53 7.42 6.27
N PRO A 88 -7.73 8.37 6.79
CA PRO A 88 -6.28 8.28 6.77
C PRO A 88 -5.72 7.28 7.79
N HIS A 89 -6.51 6.78 8.73
CA HIS A 89 -6.09 5.71 9.64
C HIS A 89 -6.02 4.37 8.90
N VAL A 90 -4.80 3.83 8.81
CA VAL A 90 -4.53 2.54 8.18
C VAL A 90 -3.73 1.64 9.11
N GLU A 91 -3.82 0.33 8.87
CA GLU A 91 -2.92 -0.65 9.46
C GLU A 91 -1.99 -1.18 8.36
N LEU A 92 -0.71 -1.35 8.68
CA LEU A 92 0.28 -1.94 7.79
C LEU A 92 0.95 -3.11 8.50
N GLN A 93 1.07 -4.23 7.78
CA GLN A 93 1.84 -5.38 8.19
C GLN A 93 3.11 -5.51 7.33
N ASP A 94 4.27 -5.55 7.99
CA ASP A 94 5.58 -5.84 7.43
C ASP A 94 6.19 -7.04 8.18
N GLY A 95 6.18 -8.20 7.52
CA GLY A 95 6.50 -9.49 8.10
C GLY A 95 5.64 -9.78 9.34
N PRO A 96 6.26 -10.09 10.49
CA PRO A 96 5.54 -10.37 11.74
C PRO A 96 5.04 -9.10 12.44
N VAL A 97 5.43 -7.90 11.97
CA VAL A 97 5.10 -6.64 12.63
C VAL A 97 3.87 -6.04 11.99
N LYS A 98 2.87 -5.70 12.81
CA LYS A 98 1.64 -5.03 12.40
C LYS A 98 1.43 -3.79 13.26
N LYS A 99 1.24 -2.62 12.63
CA LYS A 99 1.16 -1.31 13.30
C LYS A 99 0.15 -0.40 12.60
N ASP A 100 -0.36 0.55 13.36
CA ASP A 100 -1.22 1.64 12.87
C ASP A 100 -0.37 2.80 12.31
N TYR A 101 -0.84 3.42 11.23
CA TYR A 101 -0.22 4.57 10.58
C TYR A 101 -1.26 5.60 10.14
N THR A 102 -0.84 6.85 10.01
CA THR A 102 -1.61 7.93 9.38
C THR A 102 -1.13 8.15 7.96
N ALA A 103 -2.06 8.15 7.00
CA ALA A 103 -1.78 8.32 5.58
C ALA A 103 -1.86 9.79 5.14
N ARG A 104 -0.88 10.26 4.38
CA ARG A 104 -0.86 11.60 3.73
C ARG A 104 -0.27 11.53 2.33
N VAL A 105 -0.89 12.20 1.37
CA VAL A 105 -0.35 12.30 0.00
C VAL A 105 0.89 13.19 0.01
N LEU A 106 1.95 12.71 -0.66
CA LEU A 106 3.20 13.45 -0.83
C LEU A 106 3.13 14.39 -2.04
N GLU A 107 3.73 15.57 -1.88
CA GLU A 107 3.82 16.61 -2.91
C GLU A 107 5.25 17.19 -2.94
N GLY A 108 5.60 17.90 -4.02
CA GLY A 108 6.84 18.67 -4.13
C GLY A 108 8.13 17.86 -3.91
N ASP A 109 9.10 18.47 -3.22
CA ASP A 109 10.43 17.89 -3.00
C ASP A 109 10.37 16.61 -2.15
N GLU A 110 9.47 16.54 -1.16
CA GLU A 110 9.28 15.35 -0.33
C GLU A 110 8.87 14.14 -1.19
N ARG A 111 7.95 14.37 -2.15
CA ARG A 111 7.54 13.36 -3.12
C ARG A 111 8.72 12.90 -3.98
N ALA A 112 9.57 13.82 -4.44
CA ALA A 112 10.70 13.48 -5.30
C ALA A 112 11.69 12.53 -4.60
N VAL A 113 12.02 12.79 -3.34
CA VAL A 113 12.91 11.92 -2.54
C VAL A 113 12.30 10.52 -2.38
N TRP A 114 11.01 10.44 -2.06
CA TRP A 114 10.33 9.15 -1.92
C TRP A 114 10.08 8.42 -3.24
N TRP A 115 10.00 9.14 -4.36
CA TRP A 115 9.93 8.55 -5.69
C TRP A 115 11.20 7.79 -6.03
N GLU A 116 12.38 8.36 -5.75
CA GLU A 116 13.66 7.68 -5.94
C GLU A 116 13.73 6.38 -5.14
N ARG A 117 13.33 6.41 -3.87
CA ARG A 117 13.24 5.21 -3.02
C ARG A 117 12.27 4.18 -3.58
N SER A 118 11.12 4.64 -4.08
CA SER A 118 10.09 3.77 -4.66
C SER A 118 10.62 3.04 -5.90
N VAL A 119 11.30 3.75 -6.81
CA VAL A 119 11.90 3.15 -8.02
C VAL A 119 13.05 2.20 -7.65
N ALA A 120 13.85 2.52 -6.63
CA ALA A 120 14.89 1.62 -6.14
C ALA A 120 14.31 0.29 -5.59
N ALA A 121 13.18 0.37 -4.89
CA ALA A 121 12.47 -0.81 -4.40
C ALA A 121 11.83 -1.61 -5.54
N TRP A 122 11.20 -0.91 -6.49
CA TRP A 122 10.49 -1.51 -7.63
C TRP A 122 10.72 -0.71 -8.93
N PRO A 123 11.71 -1.12 -9.75
CA PRO A 123 12.11 -0.38 -10.94
C PRO A 123 11.00 -0.13 -11.97
N ASP A 124 10.03 -1.05 -12.09
CA ASP A 124 8.93 -0.92 -13.04
C ASP A 124 8.05 0.32 -12.76
N TYR A 125 8.11 0.94 -11.56
CA TYR A 125 7.39 2.19 -11.30
C TYR A 125 7.80 3.32 -12.25
N ALA A 126 9.06 3.36 -12.68
CA ALA A 126 9.52 4.33 -13.66
C ALA A 126 8.78 4.16 -15.00
N GLU A 127 8.61 2.92 -15.46
CA GLU A 127 7.85 2.61 -16.67
C GLU A 127 6.35 2.87 -16.49
N TYR A 128 5.78 2.62 -15.31
CA TYR A 128 4.36 2.88 -15.08
C TYR A 128 4.02 4.36 -15.16
N GLN A 129 4.92 5.24 -14.71
CA GLN A 129 4.74 6.69 -14.80
C GLN A 129 4.72 7.19 -16.24
N THR A 130 5.39 6.51 -17.18
CA THR A 130 5.35 6.88 -18.61
C THR A 130 4.08 6.39 -19.32
N LYS A 131 3.32 5.48 -18.71
CA LYS A 131 2.10 4.88 -19.29
C LYS A 131 0.83 5.68 -18.98
N THR A 132 0.94 6.78 -18.24
CA THR A 132 -0.22 7.55 -17.79
C THR A 132 0.08 9.04 -17.75
N GLU A 133 -0.95 9.86 -17.98
CA GLU A 133 -0.84 11.32 -17.91
C GLU A 133 -1.01 11.86 -16.48
N ARG A 134 -1.56 11.06 -15.56
CA ARG A 134 -1.68 11.45 -14.16
C ARG A 134 -0.33 11.34 -13.46
N GLU A 135 -0.08 12.24 -12.52
CA GLU A 135 0.97 11.98 -11.54
C GLU A 135 0.55 10.78 -10.69
N ILE A 136 1.43 9.76 -10.58
CA ILE A 136 1.14 8.61 -9.71
C ILE A 136 1.21 9.09 -8.26
N PRO A 137 0.12 8.96 -7.47
CA PRO A 137 0.14 9.39 -6.08
C PRO A 137 1.06 8.51 -5.24
N LEU A 138 1.88 9.16 -4.42
CA LEU A 138 2.66 8.55 -3.36
C LEU A 138 2.00 8.93 -2.03
N VAL A 139 1.72 7.94 -1.19
CA VAL A 139 1.10 8.18 0.11
C VAL A 139 2.07 7.75 1.20
N LEU A 140 2.54 8.73 1.97
CA LEU A 140 3.36 8.52 3.16
C LEU A 140 2.50 7.98 4.28
N LEU A 141 3.03 6.99 4.98
CA LEU A 141 2.46 6.37 6.16
C LEU A 141 3.40 6.64 7.33
N THR A 142 2.96 7.52 8.23
CA THR A 142 3.71 7.87 9.44
C THR A 142 3.14 7.11 10.64
N PRO A 143 3.96 6.60 11.58
CA PRO A 143 3.46 5.88 12.74
C PRO A 143 2.32 6.62 13.46
N TRP A 144 1.25 5.91 13.79
CA TRP A 144 0.12 6.47 14.51
C TRP A 144 0.52 6.80 15.94
N SER A 145 0.35 8.06 16.34
CA SER A 145 0.58 8.56 17.71
C SER A 145 -0.59 8.29 18.64
#